data_AF-A0A7C1AD60-F1
#
_entry.id   AF-A0A7C1AD60-F1
#
_cell.length_a   1.000
_cell.length_b   1.000
_cell.length_c   1.000
_cell.angle_alpha   90.00
_cell.angle_beta   90.00
_cell.angle_gamma   90.00
#
_symmetry.space_group_name_H-M   'P 1'
#
loop_
_entity.id
_entity.type
_entity.pdbx_description
1 polymer ?
#
loop_
_entity_poly.entity_id
_entity_poly.type
_entity_poly.pdbx_seq_one_letter_code
_entity_poly.pdbx_strand_id
1 'polypeptide(L)'
;YHIVSGGTDTHLFLMSFLHRDFSDKKVERALYKAGITVNKNTVPFDTRKPFVTSGIRIGTPALTTRGMGVEEMKTIADFIDRAIINMKDDEELDKIRLEVKALCDKFPLYPGRKE
;
A
#
# COMPACT_ATOMS: atom_id res chain seq x y z
N TYR A 1 6.74 -10.91 -1.67
CA TYR A 1 6.74 -10.28 -0.33
C TYR A 1 6.52 -11.32 0.76
N HIS A 2 6.89 -11.04 2.02
CA HIS A 2 6.53 -11.91 3.15
C HIS A 2 5.22 -11.42 3.76
N ILE A 3 4.18 -12.24 3.71
CA ILE A 3 2.88 -11.96 4.33
C ILE A 3 2.83 -12.69 5.66
N VAL A 4 2.56 -11.98 6.75
CA VAL A 4 2.42 -12.61 8.07
C VAL A 4 1.31 -13.64 8.00
N SER A 5 1.55 -14.85 8.52
CA SER A 5 0.65 -16.02 8.44
C SER A 5 0.39 -16.61 7.05
N GLY A 6 1.03 -16.08 6.00
CA GLY A 6 0.90 -16.60 4.63
C GLY A 6 -0.37 -16.15 3.88
N GLY A 7 -1.29 -15.44 4.53
CA GLY A 7 -2.54 -14.99 3.93
C GLY A 7 -3.41 -14.19 4.90
N THR A 8 -4.72 -14.21 4.68
CA THR A 8 -5.71 -13.63 5.59
C THR A 8 -7.09 -14.28 5.37
N ASP A 9 -7.83 -14.44 6.46
CA ASP A 9 -9.26 -14.82 6.46
C ASP A 9 -10.17 -13.61 6.72
N THR A 10 -9.59 -12.41 6.72
CA THR A 10 -10.28 -11.16 7.06
C THR A 10 -10.02 -10.09 6.01
N HIS A 11 -10.45 -8.86 6.29
CA HIS A 11 -10.36 -7.72 5.38
C HIS A 11 -8.98 -7.04 5.34
N LEU A 12 -7.99 -7.54 6.07
CA LEU A 12 -6.65 -6.97 6.16
C LEU A 12 -5.57 -8.03 6.25
N PHE A 13 -4.33 -7.65 5.91
CA PHE A 13 -3.15 -8.48 6.12
C PHE A 13 -1.95 -7.61 6.49
N LEU A 14 -0.89 -8.25 7.00
CA LEU A 14 0.38 -7.60 7.32
C LEU A 14 1.45 -8.05 6.33
N MET A 15 2.11 -7.08 5.72
CA MET A 15 3.30 -7.30 4.90
C MET A 15 4.54 -6.99 5.74
N SER A 16 5.45 -7.95 5.83
CA SER A 16 6.65 -7.87 6.65
C SER A 16 7.91 -7.64 5.81
N PHE A 17 8.75 -6.74 6.32
CA PHE A 17 10.07 -6.36 5.80
C PHE A 17 11.18 -6.66 6.81
N LEU A 18 10.91 -7.51 7.83
CA LEU A 18 11.85 -7.82 8.90
C LEU A 18 13.22 -8.32 8.39
N HIS A 19 13.21 -9.08 7.29
CA HIS A 19 14.41 -9.62 6.63
C HIS A 19 14.84 -8.81 5.40
N ARG A 20 14.46 -7.53 5.32
CA ARG A 20 14.82 -6.63 4.22
C ARG A 20 15.66 -5.46 4.74
N ASP A 21 16.53 -4.95 3.87
CA ASP A 21 17.48 -3.87 4.18
C ASP A 21 16.85 -2.48 4.28
N PHE A 22 15.53 -2.38 4.11
CA PHE A 22 14.78 -1.14 4.18
C PHE A 22 13.75 -1.15 5.32
N SER A 23 13.48 0.04 5.86
CA SER A 23 12.50 0.23 6.92
C SER A 23 11.09 0.50 6.40
N ASP A 24 10.11 0.25 7.25
CA ASP A 24 8.70 0.65 7.08
C ASP A 24 8.54 2.12 6.66
N LYS A 25 9.32 3.03 7.25
CA LYS A 25 9.29 4.47 6.97
C LYS A 25 9.69 4.79 5.53
N LYS A 26 10.63 4.04 4.94
CA LYS A 26 11.03 4.23 3.53
C LYS A 26 9.90 3.76 2.61
N VAL A 27 9.31 2.60 2.90
CA VAL A 27 8.20 2.04 2.14
C VAL A 27 6.97 2.95 2.21
N GLU A 28 6.57 3.38 3.42
CA GLU A 28 5.46 4.31 3.63
C GLU A 28 5.64 5.60 2.83
N ARG A 29 6.85 6.18 2.86
CA ARG A 29 7.14 7.42 2.12
C ARG A 29 7.06 7.23 0.61
N ALA A 30 7.59 6.12 0.08
CA ALA A 30 7.53 5.82 -1.36
C ALA A 30 6.07 5.62 -1.81
N LEU A 31 5.30 4.82 -1.08
CA LEU A 31 3.88 4.60 -1.35
C LEU A 31 3.09 5.93 -1.28
N TYR A 32 3.37 6.76 -0.27
CA TYR A 32 2.71 8.06 -0.14
C TYR A 32 3.00 8.98 -1.35
N LYS A 33 4.25 9.04 -1.83
CA LYS A 33 4.60 9.77 -3.06
C LYS A 33 3.81 9.25 -4.25
N ALA A 34 3.76 7.92 -4.41
CA ALA A 34 2.97 7.22 -5.42
C ALA A 34 1.44 7.33 -5.24
N GLY A 35 0.95 8.08 -4.25
CA GLY A 35 -0.49 8.29 -4.03
C GLY A 35 -1.20 7.16 -3.28
N ILE A 36 -0.45 6.25 -2.66
CA ILE A 36 -0.96 5.08 -1.94
C ILE A 36 -0.76 5.29 -0.42
N THR A 37 -1.86 5.30 0.33
CA THR A 37 -1.83 5.46 1.79
C THR A 37 -1.91 4.11 2.47
N VAL A 38 -0.92 3.81 3.33
CA VAL A 38 -0.86 2.61 4.17
C VAL A 38 -0.56 2.99 5.61
N ASN A 39 -0.71 2.03 6.53
CA ASN A 39 -0.39 2.22 7.94
C ASN A 39 0.81 1.34 8.33
N LYS A 40 1.86 1.94 8.91
CA LYS A 40 2.98 1.20 9.51
C LYS A 40 2.50 0.35 10.68
N ASN A 41 3.05 -0.85 10.81
CA ASN A 41 2.64 -1.78 11.86
C ASN A 41 3.82 -2.67 12.29
N THR A 42 3.92 -2.95 13.58
CA THR A 42 4.84 -3.98 14.08
C THR A 42 4.43 -5.36 13.55
N VAL A 43 5.40 -6.26 13.48
CA VAL A 43 5.19 -7.64 13.05
C VAL A 43 5.67 -8.60 14.14
N PRO A 44 5.30 -9.89 14.12
CA PRO A 44 5.85 -10.85 15.07
C PRO A 44 7.38 -10.85 15.03
N PHE A 45 8.00 -10.88 16.22
CA PHE A 45 9.46 -10.87 16.40
C PHE A 45 10.17 -9.63 15.86
N ASP A 46 9.48 -8.49 15.78
CA ASP A 46 10.11 -7.23 15.39
C ASP A 46 11.22 -6.84 16.38
N THR A 47 12.45 -6.77 15.89
CA THR A 47 13.63 -6.42 16.69
C THR A 47 13.96 -4.93 16.61
N ARG A 48 13.22 -4.16 15.81
CA ARG A 48 13.42 -2.71 15.65
C ARG A 48 12.86 -1.94 16.86
N LYS A 49 13.29 -0.68 17.00
CA LYS A 49 12.84 0.20 18.10
C LYS A 49 11.33 0.48 18.00
N PRO A 50 10.61 0.74 19.11
CA PRO A 50 9.15 0.91 19.11
C PRO A 50 8.57 1.92 18.09
N PHE A 51 9.34 2.94 17.71
CA PHE A 51 8.94 3.97 16.74
C PHE A 51 9.34 3.66 15.28
N VAL A 52 10.00 2.53 15.05
CA VAL A 52 10.43 2.04 13.74
C VAL A 52 9.95 0.60 13.61
N THR A 53 8.94 0.38 12.78
CA THR A 53 8.35 -0.96 12.64
C THR A 53 8.95 -1.70 11.45
N SER A 54 8.61 -2.98 11.32
CA SER A 54 9.06 -3.83 10.22
C SER A 54 7.93 -4.27 9.29
N GLY A 55 6.81 -3.56 9.26
CA GLY A 55 5.72 -3.92 8.36
C GLY A 55 4.74 -2.80 8.07
N ILE A 56 3.83 -3.10 7.14
CA ILE A 56 2.66 -2.28 6.82
C ILE A 56 1.40 -3.15 6.88
N ARG A 57 0.30 -2.52 7.29
CA ARG A 57 -1.04 -3.11 7.27
C ARG A 57 -1.81 -2.58 6.08
N ILE A 58 -2.34 -3.51 5.29
CA ILE A 58 -3.13 -3.21 4.10
C ILE A 58 -4.51 -3.84 4.31
N GLY A 59 -5.57 -3.07 4.00
CA GLY A 59 -6.94 -3.55 4.08
C GLY A 59 -7.77 -3.06 2.90
N THR A 60 -8.79 -3.83 2.55
CA THR A 60 -9.65 -3.60 1.39
C THR A 60 -10.93 -2.76 1.62
N PRO A 61 -11.52 -2.59 2.83
CA PRO A 61 -12.85 -2.02 3.00
C PRO A 61 -13.09 -0.64 2.38
N ALA A 62 -12.10 0.26 2.46
CA ALA A 62 -12.22 1.61 1.91
C ALA A 62 -12.36 1.60 0.37
N LEU A 63 -11.72 0.64 -0.29
CA LEU A 63 -11.71 0.51 -1.74
C LEU A 63 -12.93 -0.27 -2.23
N THR A 64 -13.30 -1.34 -1.54
CA THR A 64 -14.49 -2.13 -1.87
C THR A 64 -15.78 -1.32 -1.68
N THR A 65 -15.83 -0.42 -0.70
CA THR A 65 -16.95 0.53 -0.53
C THR A 65 -17.07 1.50 -1.72
N ARG A 66 -15.97 1.78 -2.44
CA ARG A 66 -15.96 2.59 -3.66
C ARG A 66 -16.29 1.77 -4.92
N GLY A 67 -16.54 0.47 -4.80
CA GLY A 67 -16.90 -0.41 -5.91
C GLY A 67 -15.72 -1.13 -6.59
N MET A 68 -14.50 -1.05 -6.04
CA MET A 68 -13.34 -1.76 -6.58
C MET A 68 -13.42 -3.27 -6.25
N GLY A 69 -13.14 -4.11 -7.24
CA GLY A 69 -13.19 -5.56 -7.15
C GLY A 69 -11.81 -6.23 -7.29
N VAL A 70 -11.81 -7.50 -7.68
CA VAL A 70 -10.60 -8.34 -7.72
C VAL A 70 -9.57 -7.83 -8.75
N GLU A 71 -10.01 -7.36 -9.91
CA GLU A 71 -9.11 -6.88 -10.96
C GLU A 71 -8.42 -5.57 -10.56
N GLU A 72 -9.14 -4.67 -9.90
CA GLU A 72 -8.54 -3.46 -9.34
C GLU A 72 -7.52 -3.80 -8.24
N MET A 73 -7.78 -4.81 -7.41
CA MET A 73 -6.81 -5.24 -6.38
C MET A 73 -5.51 -5.77 -6.98
N LYS A 74 -5.57 -6.47 -8.13
CA LYS A 74 -4.35 -6.90 -8.85
C LYS A 74 -3.56 -5.69 -9.33
N THR A 75 -4.24 -4.69 -9.88
CA THR A 75 -3.63 -3.44 -10.34
C THR A 75 -2.99 -2.68 -9.18
N ILE A 76 -3.68 -2.60 -8.05
CA ILE A 76 -3.15 -1.94 -6.84
C ILE A 76 -1.95 -2.70 -6.28
N ALA A 77 -1.95 -4.03 -6.33
CA ALA A 77 -0.80 -4.83 -5.94
C ALA A 77 0.43 -4.55 -6.83
N ASP A 78 0.24 -4.38 -8.14
CA ASP A 78 1.29 -3.96 -9.08
C ASP A 78 1.85 -2.57 -8.73
N PHE A 79 0.97 -1.60 -8.46
CA PHE A 79 1.41 -0.25 -8.05
C PHE A 79 2.23 -0.28 -6.75
N ILE A 80 1.81 -1.08 -5.76
CA ILE A 80 2.54 -1.26 -4.50
C ILE A 80 3.92 -1.87 -4.78
N ASP A 81 4.00 -2.90 -5.61
CA ASP A 81 5.26 -3.57 -5.96
C ASP A 81 6.22 -2.61 -6.66
N ARG A 82 5.76 -1.95 -7.72
CA ARG A 82 6.54 -0.95 -8.48
C ARG A 82 7.04 0.18 -7.58
N ALA A 83 6.20 0.70 -6.69
CA ALA A 83 6.60 1.78 -5.77
C ALA A 83 7.65 1.32 -4.76
N ILE A 84 7.59 0.06 -4.28
CA ILE A 84 8.59 -0.48 -3.37
C ILE A 84 9.92 -0.73 -4.11
N ILE A 85 9.89 -1.34 -5.29
CA ILE A 85 11.10 -1.61 -6.08
C ILE A 85 11.80 -0.30 -6.47
N ASN A 86 11.02 0.72 -6.84
CA ASN A 86 11.52 2.01 -7.31
C ASN A 86 11.49 3.09 -6.21
N MET A 87 11.62 2.71 -4.94
CA MET A 87 11.48 3.63 -3.79
C MET A 87 12.43 4.84 -3.76
N LYS A 88 13.45 4.88 -4.64
CA LYS A 88 14.43 5.97 -4.78
C LYS A 88 14.27 6.76 -6.09
N ASP A 89 13.40 6.31 -6.99
CA ASP A 89 13.18 6.93 -8.30
C ASP A 89 11.91 7.78 -8.22
N ASP A 90 12.10 9.09 -8.01
CA ASP A 90 10.97 10.01 -7.85
C ASP A 90 10.17 10.16 -9.16
N GLU A 91 10.79 9.99 -10.33
CA GLU A 91 10.08 10.07 -11.61
C GLU A 91 9.14 8.88 -11.79
N GLU A 92 9.57 7.67 -11.41
CA GLU A 92 8.70 6.48 -11.45
C GLU A 92 7.58 6.58 -10.42
N LEU A 93 7.84 7.10 -9.21
CA LEU A 93 6.79 7.33 -8.21
C LEU A 93 5.74 8.34 -8.69
N ASP A 94 6.13 9.38 -9.41
CA ASP A 94 5.21 10.35 -9.99
C ASP A 94 4.35 9.73 -11.11
N LYS A 95 4.91 8.84 -11.94
CA LYS A 95 4.11 8.09 -12.94
C LYS A 95 3.07 7.20 -12.25
N ILE A 96 3.48 6.42 -11.25
CA ILE A 96 2.55 5.57 -10.49
C ILE A 96 1.46 6.43 -9.85
N ARG A 97 1.78 7.61 -9.33
CA ARG A 97 0.80 8.56 -8.77
C ARG A 97 -0.27 8.95 -9.78
N LEU A 98 0.11 9.22 -11.03
CA LEU A 98 -0.84 9.54 -12.10
C LEU A 98 -1.74 8.33 -12.44
N GLU A 99 -1.17 7.13 -12.48
CA GLU A 99 -1.92 5.88 -12.70
C GLU A 99 -2.91 5.58 -11.56
N VAL A 100 -2.47 5.77 -10.30
CA VAL A 100 -3.32 5.65 -9.10
C VAL A 100 -4.46 6.65 -9.14
N LYS A 101 -4.19 7.90 -9.55
CA LYS A 101 -5.23 8.92 -9.71
C LYS A 101 -6.23 8.50 -10.79
N ALA A 102 -5.75 8.05 -11.95
CA ALA A 102 -6.61 7.60 -13.04
C ALA A 102 -7.50 6.41 -12.65
N LEU A 103 -6.99 5.48 -11.82
CA LEU A 103 -7.81 4.42 -11.23
C LEU A 103 -8.86 5.00 -10.27
N CYS A 104 -8.47 5.89 -9.37
CA CYS A 104 -9.37 6.51 -8.40
C CYS A 104 -10.50 7.32 -9.07
N ASP A 105 -10.22 8.02 -10.16
CA ASP A 105 -11.19 8.82 -10.91
C ASP A 105 -12.33 7.97 -11.50
N LYS A 106 -12.09 6.66 -11.75
CA LYS A 106 -13.13 5.71 -12.19
C LYS A 106 -14.09 5.30 -11.07
N PHE A 107 -13.72 5.51 -9.81
CA PHE A 107 -14.46 5.10 -8.61
C PHE A 107 -14.64 6.28 -7.65
N PRO A 108 -15.46 7.30 -7.99
CA PRO A 108 -15.59 8.52 -7.20
C PRO A 108 -16.17 8.24 -5.81
N LEU A 109 -15.69 8.98 -4.80
CA LEU A 109 -16.12 8.84 -3.40
C LEU A 109 -17.58 9.25 -3.17
N TYR A 110 -18.06 10.28 -3.87
CA TYR A 110 -19.43 10.80 -3.75
C TYR A 110 -20.07 10.95 -5.13
N PRO A 111 -20.74 9.90 -5.64
CA PRO A 111 -21.50 10.01 -6.87
C PRO A 111 -22.57 11.11 -6.73
N GLY A 112 -22.48 12.17 -7.54
CA GLY A 112 -23.47 13.25 -7.59
C GLY A 112 -23.22 14.47 -6.71
N ARG A 113 -22.13 14.51 -5.93
CA ARG A 113 -21.65 15.77 -5.31
C ARG A 113 -20.67 16.44 -6.26
N LYS A 114 -21.02 17.62 -6.78
CA LYS A 114 -20.04 18.49 -7.44
C LYS A 114 -19.12 19.06 -6.36
N GLU A 115 -17.81 18.91 -6.54
CA GLU A 115 -16.81 19.69 -5.80
C GLU A 115 -16.92 21.18 -6.16
#